data_AF-A0A6A0RD95-F1
#
_entry.id   AF-A0A6A0RD95-F1
#
_cell.length_a   1.000
_cell.length_b   1.000
_cell.length_c   1.000
_cell.angle_alpha   90.00
_cell.angle_beta   90.00
_cell.angle_gamma   90.00
#
_symmetry.space_group_name_H-M   'P 1'
#
loop_
_entity.id
_entity.type
_entity.pdbx_description
1 polymer ?
#
loop_
_entity_poly.entity_id
_entity_poly.type
_entity_poly.pdbx_seq_one_letter_code
_entity_poly.pdbx_strand_id
1 'polypeptide(L)'
;MTEGDGEIEYVPVTFDRCDHVHGPFFHGTKVRFAVGDELIPGRNSNYHQGRIANNVYFSAQIETAVWGAELATALGGMAERGYVYIVEPTGPFEDDPNVTNKGFPGNITESYRTRDPLRIV
;
A
#
# COMPACT_ATOMS: atom_id res chain seq x y z
N MET A 1 -0.54 -40.27 4.53
CA MET A 1 -1.66 -39.47 4.00
C MET A 1 -1.07 -38.13 3.67
N THR A 2 -0.84 -37.86 2.38
CA THR A 2 -0.28 -36.60 1.89
C THR A 2 -1.37 -35.55 1.95
N GLU A 3 -1.25 -34.64 2.93
CA GLU A 3 -1.99 -33.38 2.90
C GLU A 3 -1.44 -32.58 1.72
N GLY A 4 -2.34 -32.25 0.78
CA GLY A 4 -2.00 -31.41 -0.35
C GLY A 4 -1.76 -30.00 0.15
N ASP A 5 -0.52 -29.53 0.02
CA ASP A 5 -0.22 -28.11 -0.01
C ASP A 5 -1.02 -27.54 -1.18
N GLY A 6 -2.16 -26.92 -0.86
CA GLY A 6 -2.89 -26.10 -1.80
C GLY A 6 -2.02 -24.91 -2.13
N GLU A 7 -1.21 -25.04 -3.17
CA GLU A 7 -0.40 -23.97 -3.74
C GLU A 7 -1.39 -22.85 -4.11
N ILE A 8 -1.44 -21.79 -3.30
CA ILE A 8 -2.27 -20.63 -3.61
C ILE A 8 -1.62 -20.01 -4.85
N GLU A 9 -2.23 -20.28 -6.02
CA GLU A 9 -1.81 -19.71 -7.28
C GLU A 9 -1.87 -18.18 -7.17
N TYR A 10 -0.69 -17.54 -7.17
CA TYR A 10 -0.61 -16.09 -7.15
C TYR A 10 -1.24 -15.54 -8.44
N VAL A 11 -2.34 -14.82 -8.26
CA VAL A 11 -2.99 -14.07 -9.34
C VAL A 11 -2.48 -12.63 -9.29
N PRO A 12 -1.80 -12.13 -10.33
CA PRO A 12 -1.34 -10.75 -10.35
C PRO A 12 -2.49 -9.75 -10.31
N VAL A 13 -2.33 -8.71 -9.50
CA VAL A 13 -3.25 -7.58 -9.45
C VAL A 13 -2.77 -6.54 -10.44
N THR A 14 -3.64 -6.20 -11.40
CA THR A 14 -3.39 -5.16 -12.41
C THR A 14 -4.52 -4.15 -12.39
N PHE A 15 -4.32 -2.98 -12.99
CA PHE A 15 -5.37 -1.96 -13.09
C PHE A 15 -6.66 -2.48 -13.73
N ASP A 16 -6.57 -3.44 -14.66
CA ASP A 16 -7.73 -4.01 -15.35
C ASP A 16 -8.33 -5.23 -14.60
N ARG A 17 -7.66 -5.73 -13.56
CA ARG A 17 -8.03 -6.94 -12.82
C ARG A 17 -7.62 -6.83 -11.36
N CYS A 18 -8.27 -5.95 -10.62
CA CYS A 18 -8.08 -5.78 -9.17
C CYS A 18 -9.32 -6.14 -8.34
N ASP A 19 -10.41 -6.52 -8.99
CA ASP A 19 -11.73 -6.84 -8.43
C ASP A 19 -11.75 -8.08 -7.53
N HIS A 20 -10.78 -8.99 -7.71
CA HIS A 20 -10.62 -10.19 -6.90
C HIS A 20 -9.92 -9.95 -5.56
N VAL A 21 -9.48 -8.72 -5.28
CA VAL A 21 -8.86 -8.32 -4.01
C VAL A 21 -9.78 -7.38 -3.26
N HIS A 22 -10.04 -7.70 -1.99
CA HIS A 22 -10.91 -6.92 -1.13
C HIS A 22 -10.15 -6.46 0.12
N GLY A 23 -10.59 -5.31 0.65
CA GLY A 23 -10.05 -4.77 1.89
C GLY A 23 -10.49 -5.56 3.14
N PRO A 24 -10.24 -5.01 4.34
CA PRO A 24 -9.81 -3.63 4.57
C PRO A 24 -8.42 -3.35 4.01
N PHE A 25 -8.25 -2.15 3.45
CA PHE A 25 -6.95 -1.66 3.02
C PHE A 25 -6.41 -0.65 4.03
N PHE A 26 -5.09 -0.58 4.11
CA PHE A 26 -4.37 0.21 5.09
C PHE A 26 -3.31 1.07 4.43
N HIS A 27 -3.23 2.34 4.84
CA HIS A 27 -2.19 3.27 4.43
C HIS A 27 -1.38 3.74 5.65
N GLY A 28 -0.08 3.46 5.64
CA GLY A 28 0.87 3.96 6.62
C GLY A 28 1.49 5.28 6.20
N THR A 29 1.52 6.26 7.11
CA THR A 29 2.04 7.60 6.83
C THR A 29 2.51 8.32 8.09
N LYS A 30 3.30 9.37 7.91
CA LYS A 30 3.64 10.33 8.97
C LYS A 30 2.65 11.48 9.09
N VAL A 31 1.75 11.63 8.11
CA VAL A 31 0.82 12.75 8.00
C VAL A 31 -0.49 12.38 8.68
N ARG A 32 -1.00 13.27 9.52
CA ARG A 32 -2.31 13.10 10.14
C ARG A 32 -3.42 13.53 9.16
N PHE A 33 -4.40 12.65 8.98
CA PHE A 33 -5.64 12.85 8.24
C PHE A 33 -6.86 12.67 9.15
N ALA A 34 -7.99 13.23 8.72
CA ALA A 34 -9.32 12.98 9.24
C ALA A 34 -10.09 11.98 8.36
N VAL A 35 -11.12 11.35 8.90
CA VAL A 35 -12.05 10.53 8.13
C VAL A 35 -12.73 11.40 7.06
N GLY A 36 -12.78 10.90 5.82
CA GLY A 36 -13.28 11.62 4.65
C GLY A 36 -12.20 12.38 3.86
N ASP A 37 -10.99 12.53 4.39
CA ASP A 37 -9.87 13.11 3.64
C ASP A 37 -9.47 12.22 2.45
N GLU A 38 -8.94 12.84 1.39
CA GLU A 38 -8.41 12.16 0.21
C GLU A 38 -6.88 12.28 0.12
N LEU A 39 -6.23 11.14 -0.07
CA LEU A 39 -4.81 11.04 -0.35
C LEU A 39 -4.62 11.05 -1.84
N ILE A 40 -4.21 12.21 -2.36
CA ILE A 40 -4.03 12.43 -3.79
C ILE A 40 -2.56 12.18 -4.16
N PRO A 41 -2.27 11.42 -5.23
CA PRO A 41 -0.92 11.34 -5.80
C PRO A 41 -0.44 12.72 -6.27
N GLY A 42 0.88 12.93 -6.34
CA GLY A 42 1.48 14.22 -6.69
C GLY A 42 2.25 14.90 -5.55
N ARG A 43 2.36 14.27 -4.38
CA ARG A 43 3.24 14.74 -3.29
C ARG A 43 4.70 14.33 -3.53
N ASN A 44 5.64 14.98 -2.86
CA ASN A 44 7.06 14.60 -2.90
C ASN A 44 7.25 13.14 -2.47
N SER A 45 8.04 12.38 -3.23
CA SER A 45 8.39 10.99 -2.91
C SER A 45 9.15 10.90 -1.59
N ASN A 46 8.80 9.92 -0.76
CA ASN A 46 9.54 9.61 0.47
C ASN A 46 10.89 8.92 0.19
N TYR A 47 11.07 8.31 -0.98
CA TYR A 47 12.28 7.52 -1.31
C TYR A 47 13.34 8.29 -2.11
N HIS A 48 12.94 9.29 -2.89
CA HIS A 48 13.84 10.06 -3.75
C HIS A 48 13.51 11.56 -3.71
N GLN A 49 14.46 12.37 -3.22
CA GLN A 49 14.34 13.82 -3.23
C GLN A 49 14.15 14.35 -4.66
N GLY A 50 13.14 15.21 -4.86
CA GLY A 50 12.85 15.85 -6.15
C GLY A 50 11.93 15.08 -7.11
N ARG A 51 11.48 13.87 -6.74
CA ARG A 51 10.53 13.11 -7.56
C ARG A 51 9.10 13.26 -7.06
N ILE A 52 8.17 13.59 -7.96
CA ILE A 52 6.73 13.58 -7.68
C ILE A 52 6.26 12.12 -7.61
N ALA A 53 5.57 11.75 -6.53
CA ALA A 53 5.00 10.43 -6.36
C ALA A 53 3.73 10.32 -7.22
N ASN A 54 3.82 9.59 -8.33
CA ASN A 54 2.70 9.37 -9.24
C ASN A 54 1.69 8.33 -8.74
N ASN A 55 1.97 7.66 -7.61
CA ASN A 55 1.10 6.66 -7.03
C ASN A 55 0.98 6.85 -5.51
N VAL A 56 -0.15 6.43 -4.96
CA VAL A 56 -0.37 6.23 -3.53
C VAL A 56 -0.28 4.74 -3.23
N TYR A 57 0.42 4.39 -2.15
CA TYR A 57 0.71 3.00 -1.77
C TYR A 57 -0.12 2.60 -0.56
N PHE A 58 -0.62 1.37 -0.55
CA PHE A 58 -1.45 0.82 0.52
C PHE A 58 -1.31 -0.71 0.56
N SER A 59 -1.86 -1.36 1.58
CA SER A 59 -1.77 -2.80 1.74
C SER A 59 -3.05 -3.40 2.32
N ALA A 60 -3.36 -4.66 2.01
CA ALA A 60 -4.41 -5.40 2.72
C ALA A 60 -3.92 -6.00 4.07
N GLN A 61 -2.63 -5.89 4.39
CA GLN A 61 -2.06 -6.27 5.69
C GLN A 61 -1.73 -5.06 6.55
N ILE A 62 -2.24 -5.03 7.78
CA ILE A 62 -1.99 -3.95 8.73
C ILE A 62 -0.51 -3.82 9.09
N GLU A 63 0.21 -4.93 9.28
CA GLU A 63 1.64 -4.93 9.63
C GLU A 63 2.49 -4.28 8.54
N THR A 64 2.20 -4.57 7.26
CA THR A 64 2.83 -3.91 6.11
C THR A 64 2.61 -2.40 6.14
N ALA A 65 1.40 -1.94 6.48
CA ALA A 65 1.10 -0.52 6.61
C ALA A 65 1.80 0.12 7.82
N VAL A 66 1.95 -0.60 8.94
CA VAL A 66 2.75 -0.13 10.10
C VAL A 66 4.19 0.14 9.67
N TRP A 67 4.83 -0.78 8.95
CA TRP A 67 6.16 -0.55 8.39
C TRP A 67 6.23 0.68 7.49
N GLY A 68 5.20 0.89 6.66
CA GLY A 68 5.08 2.10 5.84
C GLY A 68 5.05 3.39 6.66
N ALA A 69 4.32 3.39 7.78
CA ALA A 69 4.24 4.53 8.68
C ALA A 69 5.58 4.81 9.38
N GLU A 70 6.25 3.77 9.88
CA GLU A 70 7.56 3.87 10.55
C GLU A 70 8.65 4.35 9.58
N LEU A 71 8.68 3.83 8.35
CA LEU A 71 9.63 4.28 7.35
C LEU A 71 9.39 5.75 6.98
N ALA A 72 8.13 6.16 6.85
CA ALA A 72 7.78 7.55 6.55
C ALA A 72 8.26 8.51 7.64
N THR A 73 8.10 8.17 8.93
CA THR A 73 8.57 9.02 10.04
C THR A 73 10.10 9.07 10.08
N ALA A 74 10.78 7.92 9.93
CA ALA A 74 12.23 7.83 9.94
C ALA A 74 12.87 8.65 8.81
N LEU A 75 12.40 8.49 7.57
CA LEU A 75 12.87 9.27 6.41
C LEU A 75 12.47 10.74 6.50
N GLY A 76 11.41 11.05 7.26
CA GLY A 76 10.96 12.41 7.54
C GLY A 76 11.72 13.12 8.64
N GLY A 77 12.62 12.45 9.37
CA GLY A 77 13.31 13.03 10.53
C GLY A 77 12.36 13.38 11.69
N MET A 78 11.20 12.72 11.78
CA MET A 78 10.20 12.99 12.81
C MET A 78 10.41 12.08 14.02
N ALA A 79 10.34 12.65 15.22
CA ALA A 79 10.36 11.89 16.49
C ALA A 79 8.97 11.38 16.90
N GLU A 80 7.92 11.86 16.23
CA GLU A 80 6.53 11.46 16.50
C GLU A 80 6.19 10.10 15.88
N ARG A 81 5.13 9.47 16.39
CA ARG A 81 4.61 8.20 15.86
C ARG A 81 3.98 8.40 14.48
N GLY A 82 4.11 7.38 13.64
CA GLY A 82 3.36 7.29 12.40
C GLY A 82 1.90 6.96 12.64
N TYR A 83 1.10 7.10 11.59
CA TYR A 83 -0.32 6.85 11.57
C TYR A 83 -0.62 5.76 10.54
N VAL A 84 -1.58 4.89 10.86
CA VAL A 84 -2.14 3.91 9.93
C VAL A 84 -3.63 4.19 9.81
N TYR A 85 -4.10 4.30 8.58
CA TYR A 85 -5.50 4.56 8.28
C TYR A 85 -6.12 3.41 7.50
N ILE A 86 -7.40 3.13 7.74
CA ILE A 86 -8.21 2.34 6.82
C ILE A 86 -8.54 3.23 5.62
N VAL A 87 -8.42 2.68 4.42
CA VAL A 87 -8.60 3.41 3.18
C VAL A 87 -9.48 2.66 2.18
N GLU A 88 -10.19 3.43 1.36
CA GLU A 88 -10.90 2.91 0.19
C GLU A 88 -10.29 3.50 -1.08
N PRO A 89 -9.89 2.66 -2.05
CA PRO A 89 -9.43 3.14 -3.35
C PRO A 89 -10.61 3.69 -4.15
N THR A 90 -10.44 4.88 -4.73
CA THR A 90 -11.47 5.50 -5.58
C THR A 90 -11.38 5.08 -7.05
N GLY A 91 -10.33 4.34 -7.40
CA GLY A 91 -10.08 3.82 -8.75
C GLY A 91 -9.28 2.51 -8.70
N PRO A 92 -8.88 1.97 -9.87
CA PRO A 92 -8.17 0.71 -9.94
C PRO A 92 -6.77 0.78 -9.31
N PHE A 93 -6.22 -0.38 -8.98
CA PHE A 93 -4.89 -0.51 -8.40
C PHE A 93 -4.18 -1.73 -8.96
N GLU A 94 -2.87 -1.79 -8.75
CA GLU A 94 -2.02 -2.92 -9.14
C GLU A 94 -1.11 -3.31 -7.97
N ASP A 95 -0.52 -4.49 -8.07
CA ASP A 95 0.56 -4.92 -7.17
C ASP A 95 1.68 -3.88 -7.10
N ASP A 96 2.24 -3.66 -5.90
CA ASP A 96 3.40 -2.79 -5.74
C ASP A 96 4.66 -3.46 -6.31
N PRO A 97 5.18 -3.00 -7.47
CA PRO A 97 6.32 -3.63 -8.10
C PRO A 97 7.63 -3.41 -7.33
N ASN A 98 7.62 -2.65 -6.23
CA ASN A 98 8.78 -2.50 -5.36
C ASN A 98 8.99 -3.71 -4.43
N VAL A 99 7.93 -4.47 -4.13
CA VAL A 99 7.97 -5.57 -3.16
C VAL A 99 7.39 -6.88 -3.69
N THR A 100 6.57 -6.84 -4.74
CA THR A 100 6.07 -8.03 -5.43
C THR A 100 7.13 -8.68 -6.31
N ASN A 101 7.26 -10.02 -6.24
CA ASN A 101 8.23 -10.81 -7.00
C ASN A 101 9.69 -10.35 -6.84
N LYS A 102 10.08 -9.85 -5.64
CA LYS A 102 11.46 -9.41 -5.36
C LYS A 102 12.27 -10.45 -4.61
N GLY A 103 11.93 -10.69 -3.35
CA GLY A 103 12.56 -11.70 -2.52
C GLY A 103 11.83 -13.04 -2.56
N PHE A 104 10.51 -13.00 -2.79
CA PHE A 104 9.62 -14.16 -2.79
C PHE A 104 8.67 -14.10 -3.99
N PRO A 105 8.21 -15.26 -4.51
CA PRO A 105 7.18 -15.29 -5.54
C PRO A 105 5.87 -14.66 -5.06
N GLY A 106 5.23 -13.89 -5.94
CA GLY A 106 3.96 -13.23 -5.68
C GLY A 106 4.05 -11.96 -4.83
N ASN A 107 2.90 -11.53 -4.32
CA ASN A 107 2.73 -10.34 -3.49
C ASN A 107 2.46 -10.73 -2.02
N ILE A 108 3.46 -11.30 -1.36
CA ILE A 108 3.32 -11.82 0.02
C ILE A 108 3.00 -10.74 1.07
N THR A 109 3.33 -9.49 0.78
CA THR A 109 3.07 -8.33 1.65
C THR A 109 1.71 -7.71 1.37
N GLU A 110 0.97 -8.23 0.39
CA GLU A 110 -0.30 -7.69 -0.11
C GLU A 110 -0.22 -6.17 -0.29
N SER A 111 0.84 -5.71 -0.95
CA SER A 111 1.11 -4.29 -1.17
C SER A 111 0.65 -3.87 -2.55
N TYR A 112 -0.02 -2.73 -2.63
CA TYR A 112 -0.62 -2.22 -3.85
C TYR A 112 -0.28 -0.75 -4.06
N ARG A 113 -0.48 -0.28 -5.28
CA ARG A 113 -0.43 1.14 -5.62
C ARG A 113 -1.53 1.54 -6.57
N THR A 114 -1.99 2.78 -6.45
CA THR A 114 -2.98 3.37 -7.36
C THR A 114 -2.54 4.76 -7.82
N ARG A 115 -3.05 5.19 -8.98
CA ARG A 115 -2.93 6.56 -9.50
C ARG A 115 -4.12 7.43 -9.12
N ASP A 116 -5.17 6.85 -8.57
CA ASP A 116 -6.36 7.55 -8.11
C ASP A 116 -6.25 7.85 -6.61
N PRO A 117 -7.07 8.78 -6.08
CA PRO A 117 -7.07 9.05 -4.66
C PRO A 117 -7.46 7.83 -3.80
N LEU A 118 -6.92 7.77 -2.58
CA LEU A 118 -7.45 6.92 -1.52
C LEU A 118 -8.26 7.77 -0.54
N ARG A 119 -9.44 7.29 -0.13
CA ARG A 119 -10.28 7.94 0.87
C ARG A 119 -10.03 7.35 2.24
N ILE A 120 -9.87 8.18 3.27
CA ILE A 120 -9.84 7.72 4.67
C ILE A 120 -11.26 7.38 5.14
N VAL A 121 -11.45 6.19 5.72
CA VAL A 121 -12.74 5.71 6.25
C VAL A 121 -12.69 5.29 7.72
#